data_AF-A0A522IIY7-F1
#
_entry.id   AF-A0A522IIY7-F1
#
_cell.length_a   1.000
_cell.length_b   1.000
_cell.length_c   1.000
_cell.angle_alpha   90.00
_cell.angle_beta   90.00
_cell.angle_gamma   90.00
#
_symmetry.space_group_name_H-M   'P 1'
#
loop_
_entity.id
_entity.type
_entity.pdbx_description
1 polymer ?
#
loop_
_entity_poly.entity_id
_entity_poly.type
_entity_poly.pdbx_seq_one_letter_code
_entity_poly.pdbx_strand_id
1 'polypeptide(L)'
;MLLRQSHLSTALLLCSLFLPALLHSSGVASSLALGVGFTAILVLAASVMMRRGAFYLSAAVLMIPFVILVLFAHLWVVNLLVPVDFSRAGESLMLLVLVVVGAGGFADVLADSDPERIKKAVYVSLALLLALGFFGAFHILQPFADKLNEPVFPFSEPSHFSLVLTPLLIFTCASIPSTKMRIFLISAALVDAMLLQSLTLVVSCVGVAILCLRKKYLIMTIMVAVLTLAVSSISLDYYWSRLDLSSSLSNISALVYVQGWQLIGASWESTYGIGRGFQQMGSFGDNLSAAKAIYDLAGMHLNLFEGSFVLSKLLSELGIIGLFLTIGYLVVAFRAAKLLRRVATGRRAADPLLVFAASCIAGYSVELILRGAGYFTPTAFILLSSILIMTRKHARTRERHCRVADSNS
;
A
#
# COMPACT_ATOMS: atom_id res chain seq x y z
N MET A 1 -13.65 -28.19 13.57
CA MET A 1 -12.62 -27.88 12.55
C MET A 1 -12.95 -26.62 11.74
N LEU A 2 -14.20 -26.43 11.27
CA LEU A 2 -14.64 -25.22 10.55
C LEU A 2 -14.60 -23.92 11.37
N LEU A 3 -14.84 -23.98 12.69
CA LEU A 3 -14.74 -22.83 13.62
C LEU A 3 -13.29 -22.38 13.90
N ARG A 4 -12.29 -23.28 13.79
CA ARG A 4 -10.88 -22.92 14.01
C ARG A 4 -10.30 -22.15 12.83
N GLN A 5 -10.87 -22.33 11.63
CA GLN A 5 -10.47 -21.62 10.41
C GLN A 5 -11.11 -20.23 10.29
N SER A 6 -12.26 -19.96 10.93
CA SER A 6 -12.95 -18.67 10.78
C SER A 6 -12.25 -17.50 11.47
N HIS A 7 -11.58 -17.75 12.59
CA HIS A 7 -10.81 -16.72 13.30
C HIS A 7 -9.45 -16.47 12.66
N LEU A 8 -8.92 -17.46 11.93
CA LEU A 8 -7.56 -17.42 11.41
C LEU A 8 -7.40 -16.43 10.26
N SER A 9 -8.31 -16.41 9.26
CA SER A 9 -8.19 -15.47 8.13
C SER A 9 -8.33 -14.01 8.58
N THR A 10 -9.25 -13.73 9.52
CA THR A 10 -9.39 -12.41 10.13
C THR A 10 -8.16 -12.03 10.93
N ALA A 11 -7.66 -12.94 11.77
CA ALA A 11 -6.45 -12.70 12.56
C ALA A 11 -5.25 -12.43 11.65
N LEU A 12 -5.05 -13.21 10.57
CA LEU A 12 -3.95 -13.02 9.64
C LEU A 12 -4.06 -11.70 8.86
N LEU A 13 -5.27 -11.29 8.46
CA LEU A 13 -5.47 -9.98 7.83
C LEU A 13 -5.12 -8.85 8.82
N LEU A 14 -5.64 -8.92 10.05
CA LEU A 14 -5.32 -7.94 11.09
C LEU A 14 -3.82 -7.91 11.41
N CYS A 15 -3.19 -9.06 11.62
CA CYS A 15 -1.75 -9.14 11.81
C CYS A 15 -0.99 -8.51 10.64
N SER A 16 -1.39 -8.80 9.40
CA SER A 16 -0.72 -8.25 8.22
C SER A 16 -0.84 -6.73 8.11
N LEU A 17 -1.94 -6.16 8.60
CA LEU A 17 -2.18 -4.71 8.57
C LEU A 17 -1.53 -3.96 9.74
N PHE A 18 -1.61 -4.53 10.95
CA PHE A 18 -1.29 -3.82 12.19
C PHE A 18 0.09 -4.17 12.76
N LEU A 19 0.57 -5.41 12.60
CA LEU A 19 1.83 -5.84 13.22
C LEU A 19 3.04 -5.02 12.76
N PRO A 20 3.20 -4.67 11.46
CA PRO A 20 4.35 -3.88 11.05
C PRO A 20 4.36 -2.48 11.65
N ALA A 21 3.20 -1.83 11.70
CA ALA A 21 3.06 -0.50 12.32
C ALA A 21 3.25 -0.56 13.84
N LEU A 22 2.76 -1.62 14.50
CA LEU A 22 2.90 -1.81 15.94
C LEU A 22 4.37 -1.96 16.36
N LEU A 23 5.15 -2.78 15.66
CA LEU A 23 6.58 -2.99 15.98
C LEU A 23 7.43 -1.74 15.70
N HIS A 24 7.06 -0.97 14.69
CA HIS A 24 7.72 0.30 14.40
C HIS A 24 7.38 1.36 15.46
N SER A 25 6.09 1.55 15.75
CA SER A 25 5.62 2.54 16.73
C SER A 25 6.00 2.22 18.17
N SER A 26 6.26 0.94 18.50
CA SER A 26 6.78 0.55 19.82
C SER A 26 8.28 0.82 20.00
N GLY A 27 8.97 1.32 18.98
CA GLY A 27 10.42 1.54 19.01
C GLY A 27 11.25 0.26 18.94
N VAL A 28 10.63 -0.91 18.77
CA VAL A 28 11.32 -2.20 18.60
C VAL A 28 12.04 -2.26 17.26
N ALA A 29 11.50 -1.60 16.24
CA ALA A 29 12.05 -1.58 14.90
C ALA A 29 12.18 -0.16 14.33
N SER A 30 13.33 0.11 13.70
CA SER A 30 13.58 1.38 13.00
C SER A 30 12.78 1.54 11.70
N SER A 31 12.19 0.47 11.16
CA SER A 31 11.40 0.48 9.93
C SER A 31 10.25 -0.53 9.96
N LEU A 32 9.30 -0.37 9.04
CA LEU A 32 8.20 -1.33 8.83
C LEU A 32 8.69 -2.69 8.30
N ALA A 33 9.91 -2.74 7.72
CA ALA A 33 10.43 -3.91 7.03
C ALA A 33 10.54 -5.15 7.95
N LEU A 34 11.03 -4.95 9.17
CA LEU A 34 11.15 -6.01 10.16
C LEU A 34 9.78 -6.60 10.50
N GLY A 35 8.78 -5.76 10.74
CA GLY A 35 7.44 -6.23 11.08
C GLY A 35 6.70 -6.89 9.91
N VAL A 36 6.98 -6.47 8.67
CA VAL A 36 6.53 -7.19 7.47
C VAL A 36 7.21 -8.57 7.36
N GLY A 37 8.49 -8.68 7.70
CA GLY A 37 9.19 -9.96 7.78
C GLY A 37 8.56 -10.92 8.80
N PHE A 38 8.27 -10.45 10.02
CA PHE A 38 7.54 -11.24 11.03
C PHE A 38 6.15 -11.65 10.55
N THR A 39 5.42 -10.73 9.94
CA THR A 39 4.12 -11.02 9.31
C THR A 39 4.24 -12.16 8.30
N ALA A 40 5.22 -12.09 7.41
CA ALA A 40 5.45 -13.11 6.38
C ALA A 40 5.73 -14.49 7.02
N ILE A 41 6.55 -14.55 8.07
CA ILE A 41 6.83 -15.80 8.82
C ILE A 41 5.55 -16.35 9.46
N LEU A 42 4.77 -15.52 10.15
CA LEU A 42 3.54 -15.94 10.82
C LEU A 42 2.50 -16.47 9.82
N VAL A 43 2.34 -15.77 8.70
CA VAL A 43 1.45 -16.21 7.61
C VAL A 43 1.93 -17.52 7.01
N LEU A 44 3.24 -17.68 6.79
CA LEU A 44 3.80 -18.93 6.27
C LEU A 44 3.53 -20.09 7.21
N ALA A 45 3.85 -19.93 8.49
CA ALA A 45 3.58 -20.93 9.51
C ALA A 45 2.08 -21.32 9.52
N ALA A 46 1.19 -20.33 9.53
CA ALA A 46 -0.25 -20.57 9.47
C ALA A 46 -0.68 -21.32 8.19
N SER A 47 -0.15 -20.93 7.03
CA SER A 47 -0.47 -21.57 5.74
C SER A 47 -0.04 -23.04 5.70
N VAL A 48 1.16 -23.35 6.19
CA VAL A 48 1.70 -24.71 6.28
C VAL A 48 0.87 -25.56 7.24
N MET A 49 0.52 -25.01 8.41
CA MET A 49 -0.33 -25.69 9.39
C MET A 49 -1.73 -25.99 8.84
N MET A 50 -2.35 -25.03 8.13
CA MET A 50 -3.68 -25.22 7.56
C MET A 50 -3.73 -26.32 6.49
N ARG A 51 -2.65 -26.46 5.71
CA ARG A 51 -2.57 -27.42 4.60
C ARG A 51 -1.82 -28.71 4.95
N ARG A 52 -1.58 -28.97 6.25
CA ARG A 52 -0.86 -30.17 6.73
C ARG A 52 0.48 -30.40 6.01
N GLY A 53 1.22 -29.34 5.71
CA GLY A 53 2.51 -29.42 5.03
C GLY A 53 2.47 -29.35 3.51
N ALA A 54 1.30 -29.38 2.87
CA ALA A 54 1.21 -29.23 1.41
C ALA A 54 1.26 -27.74 1.01
N PHE A 55 2.43 -27.28 0.56
CA PHE A 55 2.60 -25.93 0.02
C PHE A 55 2.63 -25.98 -1.51
N TYR A 56 1.66 -25.33 -2.16
CA TYR A 56 1.62 -25.23 -3.61
C TYR A 56 2.37 -23.98 -4.05
N LEU A 57 3.61 -24.16 -4.52
CA LEU A 57 4.32 -23.09 -5.21
C LEU A 57 3.56 -22.77 -6.51
N SER A 58 2.86 -21.64 -6.55
CA SER A 58 2.33 -21.14 -7.81
C SER A 58 3.46 -20.80 -8.77
N ALA A 59 3.23 -20.86 -10.08
CA ALA A 59 4.22 -20.49 -11.10
C ALA A 59 4.87 -19.11 -10.86
N ALA A 60 4.16 -18.17 -10.23
CA ALA A 60 4.72 -16.88 -9.84
C ALA A 60 5.83 -16.95 -8.77
N VAL A 61 5.82 -17.95 -7.88
CA VAL A 61 6.90 -18.18 -6.91
C VAL A 61 8.12 -18.79 -7.62
N LEU A 62 7.92 -19.55 -8.70
CA LEU A 62 9.01 -20.04 -9.54
C LEU A 62 9.72 -18.93 -10.32
N MET A 63 9.12 -17.74 -10.43
CA MET A 63 9.77 -16.56 -11.03
C MET A 63 10.72 -15.84 -10.07
N ILE A 64 10.72 -16.19 -8.77
CA ILE A 64 11.57 -15.53 -7.77
C ILE A 64 13.07 -15.62 -8.13
N PRO A 65 13.64 -16.79 -8.46
CA PRO A 65 15.05 -16.88 -8.83
C PRO A 65 15.40 -16.00 -10.04
N PHE A 66 14.50 -15.91 -11.02
CA PHE A 66 14.67 -15.04 -12.17
C PHE A 66 14.66 -13.55 -11.78
N VAL A 67 13.73 -13.12 -10.92
CA VAL A 67 13.68 -11.74 -10.42
C VAL A 67 14.95 -11.41 -9.62
N ILE A 68 15.41 -12.31 -8.75
CA ILE A 68 16.66 -12.13 -8.00
C ILE A 68 17.84 -11.99 -8.97
N LEU A 69 17.92 -12.86 -9.98
CA LEU A 69 18.98 -12.80 -10.98
C LEU A 69 18.98 -11.46 -11.72
N VAL A 70 17.82 -10.95 -12.12
CA VAL A 70 17.68 -9.64 -12.77
C VAL A 70 18.12 -8.51 -11.83
N LEU A 71 17.69 -8.52 -10.56
CA LEU A 71 18.09 -7.50 -9.58
C LEU A 71 19.59 -7.56 -9.27
N PHE A 72 20.16 -8.76 -9.19
CA PHE A 72 21.59 -8.95 -8.97
C PHE A 72 22.41 -8.49 -10.18
N ALA A 73 21.99 -8.85 -11.39
CA ALA A 73 22.63 -8.37 -12.62
C ALA A 73 22.55 -6.84 -12.74
N HIS A 74 21.40 -6.25 -12.40
CA HIS A 74 21.23 -4.80 -12.35
C HIS A 74 22.18 -4.14 -11.33
N LEU A 75 22.27 -4.66 -10.10
CA LEU A 75 23.22 -4.17 -9.08
C LEU A 75 24.67 -4.24 -9.56
N TRP A 76 25.06 -5.34 -10.21
CA TRP A 76 26.41 -5.49 -10.77
C TRP A 76 26.72 -4.44 -11.84
N VAL A 77 25.78 -4.20 -12.77
CA VAL A 77 25.93 -3.17 -13.80
C VAL A 77 26.05 -1.79 -13.17
N VAL A 78 25.20 -1.49 -12.18
CA VAL A 78 25.23 -0.19 -11.50
C VAL A 78 26.52 0.04 -10.71
N ASN A 79 27.08 -1.00 -10.11
CA ASN A 79 28.36 -0.93 -9.40
C ASN A 79 29.55 -0.52 -10.29
N LEU A 80 29.41 -0.62 -11.62
CA LEU A 80 30.41 -0.09 -12.55
C LEU A 80 30.33 1.43 -12.73
N LEU A 81 29.20 2.04 -12.35
CA LEU A 81 28.90 3.46 -12.54
C LEU A 81 29.00 4.26 -11.24
N VAL A 82 28.45 3.71 -10.16
CA VAL A 82 28.39 4.34 -8.84
C VAL A 82 28.68 3.30 -7.77
N PRO A 83 29.22 3.69 -6.59
CA PRO A 83 29.43 2.77 -5.50
C PRO A 83 28.10 2.13 -5.05
N VAL A 84 28.13 0.86 -4.66
CA VAL A 84 26.95 0.09 -4.23
C VAL A 84 27.23 -0.59 -2.89
N ASP A 85 26.30 -0.47 -1.96
CA ASP A 85 26.30 -1.25 -0.71
C ASP A 85 25.64 -2.61 -0.95
N PHE A 86 26.48 -3.62 -1.24
CA PHE A 86 26.03 -4.98 -1.48
C PHE A 86 25.45 -5.67 -0.24
N SER A 87 25.88 -5.30 0.97
CA SER A 87 25.35 -5.89 2.21
C SER A 87 23.88 -5.52 2.37
N ARG A 88 23.60 -4.23 2.26
CA ARG A 88 22.24 -3.69 2.35
C ARG A 88 21.31 -4.25 1.26
N ALA A 89 21.83 -4.35 0.03
CA ALA A 89 21.08 -4.95 -1.07
C ALA A 89 20.79 -6.45 -0.81
N GLY A 90 21.78 -7.20 -0.34
CA GLY A 90 21.67 -8.63 -0.03
C GLY A 90 20.63 -8.92 1.07
N GLU A 91 20.69 -8.20 2.19
CA GLU A 91 19.72 -8.31 3.28
C GLU A 91 18.29 -8.01 2.80
N SER A 92 18.15 -6.98 1.98
CA SER A 92 16.86 -6.61 1.40
C SER A 92 16.35 -7.65 0.40
N LEU A 93 17.22 -8.29 -0.38
CA LEU A 93 16.83 -9.37 -1.28
C LEU A 93 16.35 -10.60 -0.51
N MET A 94 17.02 -10.96 0.60
CA MET A 94 16.56 -12.04 1.48
C MET A 94 15.17 -11.73 2.05
N LEU A 95 14.95 -10.51 2.52
CA LEU A 95 13.64 -10.07 2.99
C LEU A 95 12.59 -10.10 1.86
N LEU A 96 12.94 -9.67 0.65
CA LEU A 96 12.04 -9.72 -0.51
C LEU A 96 11.58 -11.15 -0.81
N VAL A 97 12.49 -12.13 -0.77
CA VAL A 97 12.13 -13.55 -0.95
C VAL A 97 11.13 -13.99 0.12
N LEU A 98 11.43 -13.72 1.39
CA LEU A 98 10.55 -14.05 2.50
C LEU A 98 9.16 -13.42 2.34
N VAL A 99 9.10 -12.15 1.94
CA VAL A 99 7.86 -11.40 1.72
C VAL A 99 7.05 -11.96 0.56
N VAL A 100 7.67 -12.27 -0.58
CA VAL A 100 6.96 -12.84 -1.74
C VAL A 100 6.43 -14.24 -1.43
N VAL A 101 7.23 -15.08 -0.77
CA VAL A 101 6.81 -16.42 -0.36
C VAL A 101 5.68 -16.34 0.66
N GLY A 102 5.78 -15.44 1.65
CA GLY A 102 4.71 -15.19 2.63
C GLY A 102 3.43 -14.63 2.03
N ALA A 103 3.53 -13.72 1.06
CA ALA A 103 2.39 -13.22 0.30
C ALA A 103 1.72 -14.34 -0.50
N GLY A 104 2.49 -15.29 -1.03
CA GLY A 104 1.96 -16.53 -1.62
C GLY A 104 1.16 -17.36 -0.62
N GLY A 105 1.71 -17.59 0.58
CA GLY A 105 1.00 -18.24 1.67
C GLY A 105 -0.30 -17.50 2.06
N PHE A 106 -0.28 -16.17 2.11
CA PHE A 106 -1.48 -15.37 2.40
C PHE A 106 -2.53 -15.52 1.31
N ALA A 107 -2.12 -15.43 0.04
CA ALA A 107 -2.98 -15.63 -1.12
C ALA A 107 -3.65 -17.01 -1.10
N ASP A 108 -2.91 -18.04 -0.67
CA ASP A 108 -3.42 -19.39 -0.49
C ASP A 108 -4.47 -19.50 0.62
N VAL A 109 -4.20 -18.92 1.80
CA VAL A 109 -5.17 -18.89 2.91
C VAL A 109 -6.44 -18.16 2.51
N LEU A 110 -6.33 -17.02 1.81
CA LEU A 110 -7.49 -16.27 1.33
C LEU A 110 -8.26 -17.03 0.24
N ALA A 111 -7.57 -17.71 -0.67
CA ALA A 111 -8.21 -18.49 -1.74
C ALA A 111 -9.00 -19.70 -1.21
N ASP A 112 -8.56 -20.30 -0.11
CA ASP A 112 -9.23 -21.42 0.55
C ASP A 112 -10.30 -20.96 1.57
N SER A 113 -10.37 -19.67 1.84
CA SER A 113 -11.35 -19.10 2.78
C SER A 113 -12.72 -18.94 2.13
N ASP A 114 -13.77 -19.25 2.88
CA ASP A 114 -15.15 -19.00 2.47
C ASP A 114 -15.39 -17.49 2.20
N PRO A 115 -16.08 -17.11 1.10
CA PRO A 115 -16.23 -15.71 0.71
C PRO A 115 -16.88 -14.80 1.77
N GLU A 116 -17.82 -15.32 2.57
CA GLU A 116 -18.44 -14.54 3.66
C GLU A 116 -17.44 -14.24 4.78
N ARG A 117 -16.44 -15.12 5.00
CA ARG A 117 -15.38 -14.88 5.97
C ARG A 117 -14.46 -13.75 5.54
N ILE A 118 -14.13 -13.68 4.25
CA ILE A 118 -13.34 -12.57 3.69
C ILE A 118 -14.08 -11.24 3.89
N LYS A 119 -15.38 -11.20 3.58
CA LYS A 119 -16.21 -10.00 3.82
C LYS A 119 -16.19 -9.60 5.29
N LYS A 120 -16.46 -10.55 6.19
CA LYS A 120 -16.48 -10.31 7.64
C LYS A 120 -15.13 -9.78 8.13
N ALA A 121 -14.02 -10.38 7.70
CA ALA A 121 -12.68 -9.95 8.06
C ALA A 121 -12.46 -8.49 7.66
N VAL A 122 -12.75 -8.13 6.40
CA VAL A 122 -12.58 -6.75 5.91
C VAL A 122 -13.51 -5.77 6.63
N TYR A 123 -14.77 -6.13 6.89
CA TYR A 123 -15.70 -5.24 7.60
C TYR A 123 -15.28 -4.98 9.04
N VAL A 124 -14.81 -6.02 9.74
CA VAL A 124 -14.26 -5.87 11.10
C VAL A 124 -13.01 -5.00 11.08
N SER A 125 -12.07 -5.24 10.15
CA SER A 125 -10.87 -4.42 10.01
C SER A 125 -11.18 -2.96 9.67
N LEU A 126 -12.14 -2.70 8.78
CA LEU A 126 -12.58 -1.34 8.44
C LEU A 126 -13.21 -0.64 9.65
N ALA A 127 -14.15 -1.31 10.33
CA ALA A 127 -14.80 -0.74 11.51
C ALA A 127 -13.80 -0.42 12.61
N LEU A 128 -12.84 -1.33 12.84
CA LEU A 128 -11.76 -1.10 13.80
C LEU A 128 -10.90 0.11 13.40
N LEU A 129 -10.49 0.23 12.13
CA LEU A 129 -9.67 1.36 11.69
C LEU A 129 -10.41 2.69 11.77
N LEU A 130 -11.69 2.75 11.37
CA LEU A 130 -12.48 3.98 11.52
C LEU A 130 -12.62 4.37 13.00
N ALA A 131 -12.83 3.40 13.89
CA ALA A 131 -12.85 3.66 15.33
C ALA A 131 -11.49 4.16 15.83
N LEU A 132 -10.38 3.55 15.40
CA LEU A 132 -9.02 3.98 15.77
C LEU A 132 -8.70 5.37 15.23
N GLY A 133 -9.12 5.72 14.01
CA GLY A 133 -8.97 7.05 13.44
C GLY A 133 -9.70 8.10 14.27
N PHE A 134 -10.98 7.84 14.57
CA PHE A 134 -11.80 8.73 15.38
C PHE A 134 -11.22 8.91 16.80
N PHE A 135 -10.94 7.83 17.53
CA PHE A 135 -10.40 7.91 18.90
C PHE A 135 -8.95 8.44 18.95
N GLY A 136 -8.15 8.15 17.91
CA GLY A 136 -6.79 8.67 17.77
C GLY A 136 -6.75 10.18 17.65
N ALA A 137 -7.71 10.78 16.94
CA ALA A 137 -7.81 12.24 16.81
C ALA A 137 -8.10 12.96 18.14
N PHE A 138 -8.76 12.30 19.09
CA PHE A 138 -9.00 12.84 20.43
C PHE A 138 -7.90 12.45 21.42
N HIS A 139 -6.77 11.90 20.96
CA HIS A 139 -5.65 11.47 21.78
C HIS A 139 -6.03 10.43 22.86
N ILE A 140 -7.13 9.71 22.69
CA ILE A 140 -7.58 8.67 23.63
C ILE A 140 -6.69 7.42 23.52
N LEU A 141 -6.16 7.16 22.33
CA LEU A 141 -5.27 6.04 22.02
C LEU A 141 -4.00 6.56 21.35
N GLN A 142 -2.96 6.84 22.13
CA GLN A 142 -1.64 7.23 21.61
C GLN A 142 -0.72 6.01 21.47
N PRO A 143 0.12 5.93 20.41
CA PRO A 143 1.16 4.92 20.32
C PRO A 143 2.28 5.17 21.33
N PHE A 144 3.04 4.12 21.58
CA PHE A 144 4.01 4.04 22.67
C PHE A 144 5.23 4.98 22.54
N ALA A 145 5.41 5.67 21.42
CA ALA A 145 6.55 6.56 21.18
C ALA A 145 6.08 7.97 20.76
N ASP A 146 6.21 8.93 21.68
CA ASP A 146 5.77 10.34 21.60
C ASP A 146 6.56 11.23 20.61
N LYS A 147 7.05 10.71 19.49
CA LYS A 147 8.02 11.46 18.65
C LYS A 147 7.43 12.22 17.46
N LEU A 148 6.16 12.04 17.11
CA LEU A 148 5.56 12.64 15.92
C LEU A 148 4.19 13.26 16.21
N ASN A 149 3.90 14.38 15.56
CA ASN A 149 2.64 15.12 15.70
C ASN A 149 1.46 14.26 15.19
N GLU A 150 0.42 14.12 16.03
CA GLU A 150 -0.88 13.51 15.73
C GLU A 150 -0.85 12.02 15.34
N PRO A 151 -0.32 11.13 16.20
CA PRO A 151 -0.23 9.72 15.84
C PRO A 151 -1.58 8.99 16.05
N VAL A 152 -1.81 7.92 15.27
CA VAL A 152 -3.05 7.13 15.30
C VAL A 152 -2.70 5.69 15.56
N PHE A 153 -2.90 5.20 16.78
CA PHE A 153 -2.51 3.83 17.15
C PHE A 153 -2.97 2.77 16.12
N PRO A 154 -2.10 1.85 15.67
CA PRO A 154 -0.65 1.72 15.96
C PRO A 154 0.26 2.42 14.93
N PHE A 155 -0.28 3.30 14.11
CA PHE A 155 0.45 4.09 13.12
C PHE A 155 1.06 5.34 13.77
N SER A 156 2.35 5.56 13.51
CA SER A 156 3.06 6.77 13.94
C SER A 156 2.70 8.00 13.10
N GLU A 157 2.15 7.81 11.89
CA GLU A 157 1.67 8.91 11.03
C GLU A 157 0.24 8.66 10.53
N PRO A 158 -0.62 9.69 10.45
CA PRO A 158 -1.94 9.62 9.80
C PRO A 158 -1.88 9.16 8.35
N SER A 159 -0.76 9.41 7.66
CA SER A 159 -0.56 9.02 6.27
C SER A 159 -0.51 7.49 6.11
N HIS A 160 0.21 6.77 6.99
CA HIS A 160 0.26 5.31 6.99
C HIS A 160 -1.10 4.67 7.32
N PHE A 161 -1.83 5.25 8.27
CA PHE A 161 -3.21 4.86 8.56
C PHE A 161 -4.08 4.93 7.30
N SER A 162 -3.95 6.02 6.54
CA SER A 162 -4.71 6.26 5.31
C SER A 162 -4.45 5.17 4.25
N LEU A 163 -3.20 4.75 4.08
CA LEU A 163 -2.81 3.73 3.11
C LEU A 163 -3.46 2.37 3.42
N VAL A 164 -3.55 2.00 4.70
CA VAL A 164 -4.18 0.76 5.17
C VAL A 164 -5.71 0.82 5.09
N LEU A 165 -6.32 1.95 5.44
CA LEU A 165 -7.77 2.14 5.40
C LEU A 165 -8.32 2.08 3.96
N THR A 166 -7.61 2.68 3.00
CA THR A 166 -8.04 2.86 1.61
C THR A 166 -8.56 1.58 0.93
N PRO A 167 -7.79 0.48 0.84
CA PRO A 167 -8.27 -0.73 0.16
C PRO A 167 -9.48 -1.37 0.85
N LEU A 168 -9.59 -1.29 2.18
CA LEU A 168 -10.74 -1.83 2.92
C LEU A 168 -12.00 -1.00 2.69
N LEU A 169 -11.85 0.32 2.61
CA LEU A 169 -12.93 1.24 2.27
C LEU A 169 -13.42 0.99 0.83
N ILE A 170 -12.50 0.84 -0.14
CA ILE A 170 -12.84 0.49 -1.53
C ILE A 170 -13.61 -0.85 -1.57
N PHE A 171 -13.12 -1.89 -0.90
CA PHE A 171 -13.78 -3.20 -0.86
C PHE A 171 -15.21 -3.09 -0.35
N THR A 172 -15.40 -2.41 0.78
CA THR A 172 -16.69 -2.32 1.45
C THR A 172 -17.68 -1.50 0.62
N CYS A 173 -17.25 -0.35 0.09
CA CYS A 173 -18.09 0.49 -0.77
C CYS A 173 -18.43 -0.19 -2.10
N ALA A 174 -17.51 -0.98 -2.68
CA ALA A 174 -17.78 -1.72 -3.91
C ALA A 174 -18.74 -2.90 -3.70
N SER A 175 -18.67 -3.55 -2.52
CA SER A 175 -19.45 -4.75 -2.20
C SER A 175 -20.87 -4.46 -1.71
N ILE A 176 -21.09 -3.32 -1.04
CA ILE A 176 -22.40 -2.98 -0.48
C ILE A 176 -23.34 -2.40 -1.56
N PRO A 177 -24.59 -2.90 -1.71
CA PRO A 177 -25.56 -2.35 -2.67
C PRO A 177 -26.07 -0.94 -2.33
N SER A 178 -26.23 -0.64 -1.04
CA SER A 178 -26.82 0.61 -0.56
C SER A 178 -25.91 1.81 -0.82
N THR A 179 -26.35 2.73 -1.69
CA THR A 179 -25.62 3.98 -1.95
C THR A 179 -25.57 4.88 -0.72
N LYS A 180 -26.60 4.87 0.13
CA LYS A 180 -26.62 5.63 1.40
C LYS A 180 -25.50 5.17 2.33
N MET A 181 -25.32 3.84 2.45
CA MET A 181 -24.24 3.29 3.27
C MET A 181 -22.85 3.61 2.70
N ARG A 182 -22.70 3.62 1.37
CA ARG A 182 -21.44 4.05 0.74
C ARG A 182 -21.09 5.49 1.08
N ILE A 183 -22.08 6.38 0.98
CA ILE A 183 -21.89 7.80 1.33
C ILE A 183 -21.54 7.93 2.81
N PHE A 184 -22.26 7.25 3.70
CA PHE A 184 -21.98 7.25 5.14
C PHE A 184 -20.52 6.83 5.44
N LEU A 185 -20.04 5.72 4.86
CA LEU A 185 -18.67 5.25 5.08
C LEU A 185 -17.61 6.21 4.54
N ILE A 186 -17.83 6.79 3.35
CA ILE A 186 -16.92 7.77 2.77
C ILE A 186 -16.91 9.06 3.62
N SER A 187 -18.07 9.50 4.09
CA SER A 187 -18.19 10.65 4.98
C SER A 187 -17.51 10.41 6.33
N ALA A 188 -17.66 9.22 6.94
CA ALA A 188 -16.95 8.86 8.16
C ALA A 188 -15.43 8.91 7.99
N ALA A 189 -14.91 8.31 6.91
CA ALA A 189 -13.48 8.38 6.60
C ALA A 189 -13.00 9.81 6.28
N LEU A 190 -13.87 10.66 5.71
CA LEU A 190 -13.56 12.07 5.49
C LEU A 190 -13.51 12.86 6.81
N VAL A 191 -14.39 12.55 7.76
CA VAL A 191 -14.31 13.12 9.12
C VAL A 191 -12.99 12.74 9.77
N ASP A 192 -12.57 11.48 9.72
CA ASP A 192 -11.24 11.07 10.19
C ASP A 192 -10.12 11.83 9.47
N ALA A 193 -10.25 12.05 8.16
CA ALA A 193 -9.26 12.82 7.39
C ALA A 193 -9.10 14.25 7.90
N MET A 194 -10.20 14.90 8.26
CA MET A 194 -10.21 16.27 8.78
C MET A 194 -9.66 16.32 10.20
N LEU A 195 -10.11 15.40 11.06
CA LEU A 195 -9.70 15.32 12.46
C LEU A 195 -8.21 15.00 12.60
N LEU A 196 -7.66 14.18 11.71
CA LEU A 196 -6.25 13.76 11.70
C LEU A 196 -5.37 14.59 10.75
N GLN A 197 -5.92 15.65 10.15
CA GLN A 197 -5.23 16.50 9.17
C GLN A 197 -4.49 15.69 8.08
N SER A 198 -5.14 14.70 7.47
CA SER A 198 -4.51 13.80 6.48
C SER A 198 -4.95 14.11 5.05
N LEU A 199 -4.11 14.82 4.29
CA LEU A 199 -4.33 15.02 2.86
C LEU A 199 -4.36 13.70 2.08
N THR A 200 -3.57 12.71 2.50
CA THR A 200 -3.56 11.37 1.87
C THR A 200 -4.94 10.72 1.99
N LEU A 201 -5.59 10.82 3.16
CA LEU A 201 -6.92 10.26 3.36
C LEU A 201 -7.99 11.00 2.56
N VAL A 202 -7.91 12.33 2.46
CA VAL A 202 -8.81 13.12 1.61
C VAL A 202 -8.76 12.62 0.16
N VAL A 203 -7.56 12.48 -0.40
CA VAL A 203 -7.38 12.00 -1.78
C VAL A 203 -7.89 10.56 -1.92
N SER A 204 -7.63 9.69 -0.94
CA SER A 204 -8.20 8.34 -0.90
C SER A 204 -9.72 8.32 -0.92
N CYS A 205 -10.38 9.15 -0.11
CA CYS A 205 -11.84 9.28 -0.08
C CYS A 205 -12.41 9.73 -1.42
N VAL A 206 -11.77 10.70 -2.08
CA VAL A 206 -12.14 11.13 -3.44
C VAL A 206 -11.98 9.98 -4.44
N GLY A 207 -10.87 9.25 -4.38
CA GLY A 207 -10.63 8.06 -5.21
C GLY A 207 -11.71 6.99 -5.01
N VAL A 208 -12.05 6.67 -3.76
CA VAL A 208 -13.13 5.72 -3.44
C VAL A 208 -14.47 6.20 -3.98
N ALA A 209 -14.79 7.48 -3.83
CA ALA A 209 -16.03 8.07 -4.33
C ALA A 209 -16.12 7.94 -5.86
N ILE A 210 -15.04 8.25 -6.59
CA ILE A 210 -14.96 8.10 -8.06
C ILE A 210 -15.21 6.64 -8.46
N LEU A 211 -14.61 5.68 -7.76
CA LEU A 211 -14.74 4.26 -8.05
C LEU A 211 -16.15 3.72 -7.72
N CYS A 212 -16.71 4.10 -6.56
CA CYS A 212 -17.87 3.41 -5.99
C CYS A 212 -19.21 4.17 -6.13
N LEU A 213 -19.20 5.48 -6.38
CA LEU A 213 -20.42 6.30 -6.48
C LEU A 213 -20.77 6.65 -7.92
N ARG A 214 -22.07 6.66 -8.26
CA ARG A 214 -22.54 7.21 -9.56
C ARG A 214 -22.22 8.71 -9.61
N LYS A 215 -22.01 9.26 -10.82
CA LYS A 215 -21.60 10.66 -11.03
C LYS A 215 -22.41 11.68 -10.22
N LYS A 216 -23.74 11.53 -10.15
CA LYS A 216 -24.62 12.43 -9.38
C LYS A 216 -24.31 12.47 -7.87
N TYR A 217 -23.91 11.34 -7.29
CA TYR A 217 -23.57 11.26 -5.86
C TYR A 217 -22.14 11.71 -5.56
N LEU A 218 -21.24 11.60 -6.54
CA LEU A 218 -19.88 12.14 -6.42
C LEU A 218 -19.92 13.66 -6.20
N ILE A 219 -20.71 14.37 -7.01
CA ILE A 219 -20.88 15.84 -6.87
C ILE A 219 -21.44 16.16 -5.48
N MET A 220 -22.43 15.41 -5.01
CA MET A 220 -23.00 15.60 -3.68
C MET A 220 -21.97 15.39 -2.56
N THR A 221 -21.14 14.35 -2.63
CA THR A 221 -20.08 14.11 -1.64
C THR A 221 -19.03 15.22 -1.65
N ILE A 222 -18.64 15.73 -2.82
CA ILE A 222 -17.73 16.87 -2.94
C ILE A 222 -18.37 18.13 -2.33
N MET A 223 -19.65 18.40 -2.63
CA MET A 223 -20.34 19.54 -2.04
C MET A 223 -20.44 19.44 -0.52
N VAL A 224 -20.73 18.25 0.03
CA VAL A 224 -20.74 18.05 1.48
C VAL A 224 -19.35 18.27 2.06
N ALA A 225 -18.29 17.74 1.45
CA ALA A 225 -16.91 17.98 1.90
C ALA A 225 -16.57 19.48 1.94
N VAL A 226 -16.91 20.21 0.87
CA VAL A 226 -16.69 21.66 0.78
C VAL A 226 -17.52 22.42 1.82
N LEU A 227 -18.79 22.04 2.03
CA LEU A 227 -19.65 22.66 3.05
C LEU A 227 -19.14 22.37 4.46
N THR A 228 -18.69 21.16 4.76
CA THR A 228 -18.08 20.83 6.05
C THR A 228 -16.84 21.68 6.29
N LEU A 229 -15.97 21.82 5.29
CA LEU A 229 -14.81 22.71 5.36
C LEU A 229 -15.20 24.18 5.57
N ALA A 230 -16.22 24.67 4.85
CA ALA A 230 -16.67 26.05 4.93
C ALA A 230 -17.35 26.41 6.26
N VAL A 231 -18.00 25.45 6.91
CA VAL A 231 -18.70 25.65 8.20
C VAL A 231 -17.79 25.37 9.38
N SER A 232 -16.77 24.52 9.20
CA SER A 232 -15.80 24.23 10.25
C SER A 232 -14.82 25.39 10.43
N SER A 233 -14.38 25.65 11.67
CA SER A 233 -13.25 26.54 11.96
C SER A 233 -11.89 25.92 11.58
N ILE A 234 -11.89 24.93 10.69
CA ILE A 234 -10.68 24.26 10.22
C ILE A 234 -9.97 25.23 9.27
N SER A 235 -8.77 25.66 9.66
CA SER A 235 -7.93 26.46 8.77
C SER A 235 -7.56 25.62 7.55
N LEU A 236 -7.85 26.16 6.36
CA LEU A 236 -7.41 25.59 5.09
C LEU A 236 -5.90 25.76 4.88
N ASP A 237 -5.22 26.56 5.70
CA ASP A 237 -3.78 26.85 5.56
C ASP A 237 -2.95 25.57 5.65
N TYR A 238 -3.39 24.60 6.47
CA TYR A 238 -2.76 23.29 6.53
C TYR A 238 -2.76 22.60 5.14
N TYR A 239 -3.91 22.53 4.48
CA TYR A 239 -4.03 21.85 3.17
C TYR A 239 -3.36 22.65 2.06
N TRP A 240 -3.46 23.98 2.07
CA TRP A 240 -2.79 24.85 1.10
C TRP A 240 -1.27 24.76 1.20
N SER A 241 -0.71 24.78 2.42
CA SER A 241 0.74 24.66 2.62
C SER A 241 1.31 23.29 2.20
N ARG A 242 0.46 22.26 2.09
CA ARG A 242 0.84 20.94 1.54
C ARG A 242 0.76 20.86 0.02
N LEU A 243 0.02 21.79 -0.61
CA LEU A 243 -0.10 21.91 -2.07
C LEU A 243 0.91 22.90 -2.65
N ASP A 244 1.48 23.78 -1.83
CA ASP A 244 2.64 24.59 -2.21
C ASP A 244 3.88 23.69 -2.30
N LEU A 245 4.47 23.61 -3.48
CA LEU A 245 5.63 22.76 -3.80
C LEU A 245 6.92 23.58 -4.01
N SER A 246 6.94 24.86 -3.60
CA SER A 246 8.14 25.69 -3.69
C SER A 246 9.25 25.18 -2.75
N SER A 247 10.51 25.25 -3.17
CA SER A 247 11.64 24.72 -2.38
C SER A 247 12.11 25.62 -1.24
N SER A 248 11.47 26.78 -1.06
CA SER A 248 11.76 27.79 -0.02
C SER A 248 10.91 27.63 1.24
N LEU A 249 10.23 26.48 1.40
CA LEU A 249 9.16 26.28 2.38
C LEU A 249 9.64 25.88 3.78
N SER A 250 8.78 26.14 4.76
CA SER A 250 8.82 25.60 6.14
C SER A 250 8.00 24.31 6.32
N ASN A 251 7.32 23.82 5.28
CA ASN A 251 6.46 22.64 5.37
C ASN A 251 7.23 21.34 5.07
N ILE A 252 7.50 20.56 6.13
CA ILE A 252 8.32 19.34 6.05
C ILE A 252 7.77 18.29 5.08
N SER A 253 6.46 17.99 5.07
CA SER A 253 5.98 16.90 4.20
C SER A 253 5.84 17.30 2.73
N ALA A 254 5.64 18.59 2.43
CA ALA A 254 5.77 19.10 1.05
C ALA A 254 7.22 18.99 0.58
N LEU A 255 8.19 19.39 1.41
CA LEU A 255 9.62 19.23 1.11
C LEU A 255 10.00 17.76 0.92
N VAL A 256 9.48 16.84 1.73
CA VAL A 256 9.72 15.40 1.56
C VAL A 256 9.17 14.93 0.20
N TYR A 257 7.99 15.40 -0.22
CA TYR A 257 7.47 15.06 -1.55
C TYR A 257 8.40 15.57 -2.66
N VAL A 258 8.86 16.82 -2.59
CA VAL A 258 9.83 17.41 -3.53
C VAL A 258 11.16 16.64 -3.52
N GLN A 259 11.66 16.24 -2.35
CA GLN A 259 12.88 15.44 -2.20
C GLN A 259 12.79 14.14 -3.01
N GLY A 260 11.63 13.48 -3.02
CA GLY A 260 11.43 12.27 -3.83
C GLY A 260 11.67 12.49 -5.32
N TRP A 261 11.18 13.61 -5.88
CA TRP A 261 11.42 13.97 -7.28
C TRP A 261 12.88 14.34 -7.54
N GLN A 262 13.50 15.08 -6.64
CA GLN A 262 14.91 15.45 -6.76
C GLN A 262 15.83 14.22 -6.72
N LEU A 263 15.51 13.21 -5.91
CA LEU A 263 16.25 11.93 -5.87
C LEU A 263 16.15 11.15 -7.19
N ILE A 264 14.99 11.21 -7.88
CA ILE A 264 14.85 10.60 -9.21
C ILE A 264 15.81 11.29 -10.18
N GLY A 265 15.78 12.63 -10.23
CA GLY A 265 16.65 13.42 -11.11
C GLY A 265 18.13 13.13 -10.87
N ALA A 266 18.57 13.24 -9.60
CA ALA A 266 19.96 12.98 -9.22
C ALA A 266 20.41 11.56 -9.53
N SER A 267 19.53 10.57 -9.36
CA SER A 267 19.83 9.18 -9.73
C SER A 267 20.00 9.01 -11.25
N TRP A 268 19.09 9.59 -12.02
CA TRP A 268 19.09 9.44 -13.47
C TRP A 268 20.29 10.13 -14.10
N GLU A 269 20.64 11.32 -13.62
CA GLU A 269 21.84 12.05 -14.03
C GLU A 269 23.11 11.26 -13.70
N SER A 270 23.20 10.67 -12.49
CA SER A 270 24.39 9.95 -12.06
C SER A 270 24.56 8.56 -12.71
N THR A 271 23.48 7.98 -13.26
CA THR A 271 23.48 6.59 -13.77
C THR A 271 22.96 6.47 -15.21
N TYR A 272 22.86 7.58 -15.94
CA TYR A 272 22.33 7.62 -17.31
C TYR A 272 20.94 6.96 -17.46
N GLY A 273 20.10 7.10 -16.43
CA GLY A 273 18.75 6.53 -16.40
C GLY A 273 18.65 5.03 -16.07
N ILE A 274 19.75 4.37 -15.72
CA ILE A 274 19.75 2.95 -15.29
C ILE A 274 19.22 2.81 -13.85
N GLY A 275 19.37 3.85 -13.03
CA GLY A 275 19.04 3.86 -11.61
C GLY A 275 20.21 3.43 -10.72
N ARG A 276 20.10 3.70 -9.41
CA ARG A 276 21.17 3.49 -8.41
C ARG A 276 21.32 2.08 -7.87
N GLY A 277 20.47 1.14 -8.29
CA GLY A 277 20.48 -0.23 -7.77
C GLY A 277 19.46 -0.42 -6.65
N PHE A 278 18.97 -1.65 -6.53
CA PHE A 278 17.99 -2.03 -5.52
C PHE A 278 18.47 -1.69 -4.11
N GLN A 279 17.64 -0.92 -3.37
CA GLN A 279 17.89 -0.48 -2.00
C GLN A 279 19.12 0.42 -1.81
N GLN A 280 19.51 1.16 -2.86
CA GLN A 280 20.60 2.13 -2.83
C GLN A 280 20.13 3.59 -2.83
N MET A 281 18.82 3.86 -2.73
CA MET A 281 18.35 5.25 -2.62
C MET A 281 18.89 5.88 -1.33
N GLY A 282 19.47 7.09 -1.43
CA GLY A 282 19.95 7.86 -0.29
C GLY A 282 21.28 7.40 0.33
N SER A 283 21.91 6.31 -0.13
CA SER A 283 23.19 5.82 0.41
C SER A 283 24.39 6.71 0.08
N PHE A 284 24.30 7.49 -0.99
CA PHE A 284 25.34 8.45 -1.39
C PHE A 284 24.72 9.83 -1.38
N GLY A 285 25.20 10.66 -0.46
CA GLY A 285 24.64 11.95 -0.07
C GLY A 285 24.45 12.87 -1.26
N ASP A 286 23.26 12.85 -1.84
CA ASP A 286 22.88 13.82 -2.83
C ASP A 286 22.69 15.15 -2.11
N ASN A 287 23.42 16.17 -2.54
CA ASN A 287 23.44 17.50 -1.96
C ASN A 287 22.16 18.28 -2.36
N LEU A 288 20.99 17.70 -2.08
CA LEU A 288 19.68 18.14 -2.55
C LEU A 288 19.18 19.31 -1.71
N SER A 289 18.60 20.32 -2.37
CA SER A 289 18.06 21.50 -1.68
C SER A 289 16.92 21.15 -0.73
N ALA A 290 16.04 20.22 -1.10
CA ALA A 290 14.95 19.79 -0.21
C ALA A 290 15.47 19.01 1.01
N ALA A 291 16.49 18.15 0.83
CA ALA A 291 17.08 17.39 1.93
C ALA A 291 17.79 18.30 2.95
N LYS A 292 18.44 19.37 2.47
CA LYS A 292 19.02 20.42 3.34
C LYS A 292 17.95 21.18 4.09
N ALA A 293 16.92 21.68 3.39
CA ALA A 293 15.81 22.39 4.03
C ALA A 293 15.09 21.54 5.09
N ILE A 294 14.92 20.23 4.84
CA ILE A 294 14.37 19.29 5.83
C ILE A 294 15.27 19.18 7.05
N TYR A 295 16.58 19.03 6.86
CA TYR A 295 17.53 18.95 7.96
C TYR A 295 17.54 20.24 8.79
N ASP A 296 17.51 21.40 8.14
CA ASP A 296 17.48 22.72 8.80
C ASP A 296 16.20 22.92 9.62
N LEU A 297 15.06 22.38 9.18
CA LEU A 297 13.78 22.49 9.87
C LEU A 297 13.53 21.42 10.95
N ALA A 298 13.94 20.18 10.70
CA ALA A 298 13.62 19.02 11.54
C ALA A 298 14.81 18.53 12.40
N GLY A 299 16.02 19.02 12.13
CA GLY A 299 17.25 18.55 12.77
C GLY A 299 17.65 17.12 12.40
N MET A 300 16.97 16.50 11.43
CA MET A 300 17.21 15.13 10.99
C MET A 300 16.83 14.93 9.52
N HIS A 301 17.44 13.95 8.86
CA HIS A 301 17.04 13.55 7.52
C HIS A 301 15.76 12.70 7.57
N LEU A 302 14.75 13.08 6.78
CA LEU A 302 13.50 12.35 6.66
C LEU A 302 13.38 11.72 5.27
N ASN A 303 12.96 10.45 5.23
CA ASN A 303 12.62 9.69 4.01
C ASN A 303 13.69 9.67 2.92
N LEU A 304 14.97 9.83 3.28
CA LEU A 304 16.09 9.81 2.33
C LEU A 304 16.28 8.42 1.72
N PHE A 305 16.16 7.38 2.54
CA PHE A 305 16.35 5.98 2.16
C PHE A 305 15.07 5.28 1.68
N GLU A 306 13.91 5.75 2.15
CA GLU A 306 12.61 5.13 1.89
C GLU A 306 11.92 5.75 0.67
N GLY A 307 12.36 6.95 0.27
CA GLY A 307 11.64 7.78 -0.69
C GLY A 307 10.36 8.35 -0.07
N SER A 308 9.83 9.41 -0.67
CA SER A 308 8.58 10.02 -0.19
C SER A 308 7.33 9.28 -0.64
N PHE A 309 7.45 8.55 -1.75
CA PHE A 309 6.44 7.68 -2.35
C PHE A 309 7.12 6.57 -3.16
N VAL A 310 6.47 5.41 -3.32
CA VAL A 310 7.14 4.22 -3.86
C VAL A 310 7.61 4.41 -5.31
N LEU A 311 6.91 5.23 -6.11
CA LEU A 311 7.33 5.57 -7.47
C LEU A 311 8.71 6.24 -7.47
N SER A 312 9.00 7.15 -6.53
CA SER A 312 10.32 7.79 -6.46
C SER A 312 11.41 6.77 -6.16
N LYS A 313 11.15 5.81 -5.29
CA LYS A 313 12.09 4.73 -4.99
C LYS A 313 12.30 3.82 -6.21
N LEU A 314 11.24 3.40 -6.89
CA LEU A 314 11.33 2.58 -8.10
C LEU A 314 12.12 3.27 -9.22
N LEU A 315 11.81 4.53 -9.50
CA LEU A 315 12.49 5.27 -10.58
C LEU A 315 13.93 5.63 -10.20
N SER A 316 14.20 5.98 -8.95
CA SER A 316 15.56 6.29 -8.49
C SER A 316 16.43 5.05 -8.43
N GLU A 317 15.91 3.91 -7.99
CA GLU A 317 16.73 2.70 -7.82
C GLU A 317 16.82 1.88 -9.10
N LEU A 318 15.71 1.70 -9.83
CA LEU A 318 15.66 0.79 -10.99
C LEU A 318 15.60 1.53 -12.34
N GLY A 319 15.60 2.87 -12.34
CA GLY A 319 15.65 3.68 -13.56
C GLY A 319 14.57 3.29 -14.57
N ILE A 320 14.99 3.00 -15.80
CA ILE A 320 14.12 2.55 -16.88
C ILE A 320 13.35 1.25 -16.56
N ILE A 321 13.95 0.31 -15.83
CA ILE A 321 13.27 -0.92 -15.39
C ILE A 321 12.13 -0.55 -14.44
N GLY A 322 12.40 0.37 -13.50
CA GLY A 322 11.41 0.93 -12.60
C GLY A 322 10.25 1.58 -13.36
N LEU A 323 10.54 2.34 -14.41
CA LEU A 323 9.52 2.99 -15.24
C LEU A 323 8.58 1.96 -15.90
N PHE A 324 9.12 0.91 -16.49
CA PHE A 324 8.30 -0.15 -17.10
C PHE A 324 7.46 -0.90 -16.06
N LEU A 325 8.02 -1.17 -14.87
CA LEU A 325 7.28 -1.78 -13.76
C LEU A 325 6.12 -0.89 -13.31
N THR A 326 6.34 0.41 -13.16
CA THR A 326 5.29 1.38 -12.84
C THR A 326 4.20 1.38 -13.90
N ILE A 327 4.55 1.49 -15.18
CA ILE A 327 3.56 1.49 -16.27
C ILE A 327 2.74 0.19 -16.25
N GLY A 328 3.42 -0.96 -16.12
CA GLY A 328 2.77 -2.27 -16.02
C GLY A 328 1.80 -2.34 -14.84
N TYR A 329 2.22 -1.86 -13.67
CA TYR A 329 1.36 -1.77 -12.49
C TYR A 329 0.13 -0.88 -12.76
N LEU A 330 0.30 0.31 -13.33
CA LEU A 330 -0.80 1.25 -13.60
C LEU A 330 -1.85 0.64 -14.55
N VAL A 331 -1.42 -0.16 -15.53
CA VAL A 331 -2.33 -0.92 -16.40
C VAL A 331 -3.15 -1.94 -15.60
N VAL A 332 -2.52 -2.66 -14.67
CA VAL A 332 -3.21 -3.63 -13.80
C VAL A 332 -4.16 -2.91 -12.85
N ALA A 333 -3.73 -1.80 -12.23
CA ALA A 333 -4.56 -0.97 -11.36
C ALA A 333 -5.78 -0.40 -12.09
N PHE A 334 -5.62 0.06 -13.33
CA PHE A 334 -6.74 0.52 -14.14
C PHE A 334 -7.74 -0.59 -14.47
N ARG A 335 -7.26 -1.81 -14.75
CA ARG A 335 -8.14 -2.98 -14.95
C ARG A 335 -8.90 -3.34 -13.65
N ALA A 336 -8.22 -3.28 -12.50
CA ALA A 336 -8.84 -3.48 -11.19
C ALA A 336 -9.90 -2.39 -10.90
N ALA A 337 -9.60 -1.12 -11.16
CA ALA A 337 -10.55 -0.01 -11.03
C ALA A 337 -11.80 -0.20 -11.91
N LYS A 338 -11.62 -0.63 -13.17
CA LYS A 338 -12.75 -0.97 -14.06
C LYS A 338 -13.60 -2.13 -13.52
N LEU A 339 -12.97 -3.16 -12.98
CA LEU A 339 -13.66 -4.28 -12.34
C LEU A 339 -14.50 -3.80 -11.15
N LEU A 340 -13.89 -3.06 -10.23
CA LEU A 340 -14.55 -2.49 -9.05
C LEU A 340 -15.73 -1.60 -9.44
N ARG A 341 -15.55 -0.75 -10.46
CA ARG A 341 -16.63 0.10 -10.97
C ARG A 341 -17.82 -0.70 -11.50
N ARG A 342 -17.56 -1.80 -12.22
CA ARG A 342 -18.63 -2.68 -12.73
C ARG A 342 -19.37 -3.38 -11.59
N VAL A 343 -18.66 -3.82 -10.55
CA VAL A 343 -19.28 -4.42 -9.36
C VAL A 343 -20.10 -3.38 -8.60
N ALA A 344 -19.53 -2.22 -8.29
CA ALA A 344 -20.20 -1.16 -7.56
C ALA A 344 -21.46 -0.63 -8.27
N THR A 345 -21.50 -0.69 -9.61
CA THR A 345 -22.68 -0.26 -10.40
C THR A 345 -23.69 -1.37 -10.64
N GLY A 346 -23.47 -2.58 -10.12
CA GLY A 346 -24.34 -3.74 -10.31
C GLY A 346 -24.23 -4.42 -11.68
N ARG A 347 -23.26 -4.02 -12.51
CA ARG A 347 -23.02 -4.59 -13.85
C ARG A 347 -22.28 -5.94 -13.81
N ARG A 348 -21.78 -6.35 -12.65
CA ARG A 348 -21.10 -7.63 -12.42
C ARG A 348 -21.38 -8.10 -11.00
N ALA A 349 -21.61 -9.39 -10.82
CA ALA A 349 -21.73 -10.00 -9.49
C ALA A 349 -20.44 -9.82 -8.68
N ALA A 350 -20.59 -9.56 -7.38
CA ALA A 350 -19.49 -9.40 -6.46
C ALA A 350 -18.92 -10.76 -6.05
N ASP A 351 -17.71 -11.06 -6.50
CA ASP A 351 -16.90 -12.15 -5.95
C ASP A 351 -15.96 -11.57 -4.89
N PRO A 352 -16.13 -11.88 -3.60
CA PRO A 352 -15.41 -11.22 -2.51
C PRO A 352 -13.89 -11.32 -2.62
N LEU A 353 -13.36 -12.47 -3.02
CA LEU A 353 -11.90 -12.63 -3.16
C LEU A 353 -11.35 -11.74 -4.28
N LEU A 354 -12.07 -11.65 -5.40
CA LEU A 354 -11.67 -10.77 -6.51
C LEU A 354 -11.85 -9.29 -6.20
N VAL A 355 -12.94 -8.92 -5.53
CA VAL A 355 -13.18 -7.54 -5.14
C VAL A 355 -12.11 -7.12 -4.13
N PHE A 356 -11.75 -7.97 -3.18
CA PHE A 356 -10.65 -7.70 -2.24
C PHE A 356 -9.32 -7.48 -2.96
N ALA A 357 -8.91 -8.43 -3.81
CA ALA A 357 -7.66 -8.29 -4.55
C ALA A 357 -7.64 -7.03 -5.43
N ALA A 358 -8.75 -6.73 -6.12
CA ALA A 358 -8.86 -5.54 -6.95
C ALA A 358 -8.84 -4.25 -6.12
N SER A 359 -9.43 -4.24 -4.92
CA SER A 359 -9.39 -3.11 -4.00
C SER A 359 -7.99 -2.83 -3.47
N CYS A 360 -7.24 -3.87 -3.12
CA CYS A 360 -5.85 -3.75 -2.68
C CYS A 360 -4.95 -3.21 -3.80
N ILE A 361 -5.10 -3.73 -5.03
CA ILE A 361 -4.37 -3.23 -6.20
C ILE A 361 -4.76 -1.78 -6.51
N ALA A 362 -6.05 -1.43 -6.52
CA ALA A 362 -6.46 -0.06 -6.79
C ALA A 362 -5.97 0.90 -5.69
N GLY A 363 -6.12 0.51 -4.41
CA GLY A 363 -5.73 1.30 -3.24
C GLY A 363 -4.23 1.56 -3.15
N TYR A 364 -3.38 0.59 -3.53
CA TYR A 364 -1.93 0.78 -3.54
C TYR A 364 -1.45 1.88 -4.51
N SER A 365 -2.31 2.34 -5.43
CA SER A 365 -1.97 3.47 -6.32
C SER A 365 -1.78 4.78 -5.54
N VAL A 366 -2.47 4.93 -4.41
CA VAL A 366 -2.26 6.04 -3.47
C VAL A 366 -0.86 5.98 -2.90
N GLU A 367 -0.42 4.79 -2.48
CA GLU A 367 0.91 4.59 -1.92
C GLU A 367 2.04 4.79 -2.94
N LEU A 368 1.77 4.33 -4.17
CA LEU A 368 2.72 4.42 -5.27
C LEU A 368 3.02 5.88 -5.63
N ILE A 369 2.00 6.73 -5.71
CA ILE A 369 2.11 8.06 -6.32
C ILE A 369 2.18 9.19 -5.28
N LEU A 370 1.46 9.07 -4.16
CA LEU A 370 1.27 10.18 -3.23
C LEU A 370 2.16 10.07 -1.99
N ARG A 371 2.22 8.89 -1.36
CA ARG A 371 2.93 8.71 -0.09
C ARG A 371 3.30 7.26 0.14
N GLY A 372 4.55 6.94 0.46
CA GLY A 372 4.96 5.55 0.69
C GLY A 372 6.12 5.45 1.65
N ALA A 373 6.31 4.25 2.22
CA ALA A 373 7.32 3.94 3.23
C ALA A 373 8.36 2.93 2.71
N GLY A 374 8.67 3.00 1.40
CA GLY A 374 9.53 2.05 0.71
C GLY A 374 8.83 0.75 0.27
N TYR A 375 9.62 -0.31 0.02
CA TYR A 375 9.12 -1.56 -0.57
C TYR A 375 8.46 -2.52 0.43
N PHE A 376 8.85 -2.44 1.71
CA PHE A 376 8.46 -3.41 2.72
C PHE A 376 7.40 -2.83 3.65
N THR A 377 6.18 -2.70 3.13
CA THR A 377 5.02 -2.16 3.86
C THR A 377 3.90 -3.20 3.98
N PRO A 378 2.98 -3.06 4.98
CA PRO A 378 1.78 -3.90 5.10
C PRO A 378 0.99 -4.01 3.80
N THR A 379 0.83 -2.87 3.14
CA THR A 379 0.07 -2.68 1.91
C THR A 379 0.79 -3.27 0.70
N ALA A 380 2.12 -3.18 0.62
CA ALA A 380 2.91 -3.89 -0.39
C ALA A 380 2.80 -5.42 -0.24
N PHE A 381 2.83 -5.95 0.98
CA PHE A 381 2.63 -7.38 1.25
C PHE A 381 1.24 -7.87 0.74
N ILE A 382 0.19 -7.11 1.04
CA ILE A 382 -1.17 -7.43 0.60
C ILE A 382 -1.33 -7.22 -0.92
N LEU A 383 -0.65 -6.25 -1.52
CA LEU A 383 -0.60 -6.07 -2.97
C LEU A 383 -0.04 -7.31 -3.66
N LEU A 384 1.12 -7.80 -3.22
CA LEU A 384 1.76 -9.00 -3.79
C LEU A 384 0.79 -10.19 -3.71
N SER A 385 0.16 -10.38 -2.55
CA SER A 385 -0.85 -11.42 -2.34
C SER A 385 -2.02 -11.27 -3.33
N SER A 386 -2.48 -10.05 -3.57
CA SER A 386 -3.58 -9.72 -4.48
C SER A 386 -3.25 -9.98 -5.94
N ILE A 387 -2.02 -9.66 -6.38
CA ILE A 387 -1.53 -9.96 -7.73
C ILE A 387 -1.49 -11.49 -7.95
N LEU A 388 -1.03 -12.25 -6.95
CA LEU A 388 -1.00 -13.72 -7.01
C LEU A 388 -2.41 -14.32 -7.12
N ILE A 389 -3.37 -13.82 -6.33
CA ILE A 389 -4.79 -14.22 -6.40
C ILE A 389 -5.33 -13.99 -7.82
N MET A 390 -5.12 -12.79 -8.39
CA MET A 390 -5.62 -12.46 -9.73
C MET A 390 -5.00 -13.35 -10.80
N THR A 391 -3.70 -13.60 -10.74
CA THR A 391 -2.96 -14.41 -11.72
C THR A 391 -3.45 -15.86 -11.73
N ARG A 392 -3.60 -16.47 -10.54
CA ARG A 392 -4.08 -17.85 -10.38
C ARG A 392 -5.50 -18.03 -10.94
N LYS A 393 -6.37 -17.04 -10.74
CA LYS A 393 -7.75 -17.11 -11.24
C LYS A 393 -7.82 -17.02 -12.77
N HIS A 394 -6.98 -16.19 -13.39
CA HIS A 394 -6.89 -16.13 -14.86
C HIS A 394 -6.39 -17.46 -15.44
N ALA A 395 -5.37 -18.08 -14.83
CA ALA A 395 -4.87 -19.39 -15.26
C ALA A 395 -5.96 -20.48 -15.23
N ARG A 396 -6.68 -20.62 -14.10
CA ARG A 396 -7.78 -21.58 -13.96
C ARG A 396 -8.91 -21.37 -14.97
N THR A 397 -9.20 -20.12 -15.32
CA THR A 397 -10.25 -19.79 -16.31
C THR A 397 -9.81 -20.23 -17.72
N ARG A 398 -8.53 -20.01 -18.06
CA ARG A 398 -7.95 -20.39 -19.35
C ARG A 398 -7.90 -21.91 -19.53
N GLU A 399 -7.51 -22.66 -18.49
CA GLU A 399 -7.51 -24.13 -18.51
C GLU A 399 -8.91 -24.72 -18.73
N ARG A 400 -9.95 -24.16 -18.09
CA ARG A 400 -11.34 -24.59 -18.32
C ARG A 400 -11.77 -24.35 -19.76
N HIS A 401 -11.42 -23.22 -20.36
CA HIS A 401 -11.76 -22.93 -21.75
C HIS A 401 -11.07 -23.89 -22.72
N CYS A 402 -9.81 -24.27 -22.47
CA CYS A 402 -9.09 -25.23 -23.31
C CYS A 402 -9.73 -26.63 -23.20
N ARG A 403 -10.02 -27.11 -21.98
CA ARG A 403 -10.67 -28.43 -21.79
C ARG A 403 -12.05 -28.54 -22.42
N VAL A 404 -12.82 -27.45 -22.46
CA VAL A 404 -14.14 -27.42 -23.14
C VAL A 404 -14.00 -27.37 -24.66
N ALA A 405 -12.93 -26.77 -25.18
CA ALA A 405 -12.63 -26.81 -26.61
C ALA A 405 -12.23 -28.23 -27.04
N ASP A 406 -11.39 -28.91 -26.25
CA ASP A 406 -10.91 -30.28 -26.52
C ASP A 406 -12.01 -31.34 -26.36
N SER A 407 -13.07 -31.08 -25.58
CA SER A 407 -14.22 -32.00 -25.45
C SER A 407 -15.27 -31.86 -26.56
N ASN A 408 -15.17 -30.81 -27.37
CA ASN A 408 -16.11 -30.51 -28.46
C ASN A 408 -15.49 -30.73 -29.86
N SER A 409 -14.20 -31.09 -29.92
CA SER A 409 -13.50 -31.61 -31.09
C SER A 409 -13.46 -33.12 -31.04
#